data_AF-A0A4R9JBZ2-F1
#
_entry.id   AF-A0A4R9JBZ2-F1
#
_cell.length_a   1.000
_cell.length_b   1.000
_cell.length_c   1.000
_cell.angle_alpha   90.00
_cell.angle_beta   90.00
_cell.angle_gamma   90.00
#
_symmetry.space_group_name_H-M   'P 1'
#
loop_
_entity.id
_entity.type
_entity.pdbx_description
1 polymer ?
#
loop_
_entity_poly.entity_id
_entity_poly.type
_entity_poly.pdbx_seq_one_letter_code
_entity_poly.pdbx_strand_id
1 'polypeptide(L)'
;MGDSESVFIFRESETDFRVRKAGHEVPILAFSPIEYPKSVDKKLASYFEQEISLIWKDVKFSNAKISTDVWKNKSGLTQELKSKDVDVLVLGSVTESDTGWTFKFELKDSVDASVYGNFELSFKRPVSSEEVGAWNQAIFWKSSDRVISLESKQTTVPVWDRKPDLTRIKEIVNSSIKGTLTVRASSGDTEILWKGKSLGNTPLTEVPIQEGIQDIQVVLKGKKPITKTIQVRAGKKSFLFQEWEEDRTLGSAKVITVPNGLSVSLDGYKQGETPFFRSNLTPGAYQLELLKESADGAYVYYEGILDVKPDRLVELALPYFGYGLLSELEFWKPSGEFGFSPFGPNGLEFAKKKNLPNGWNGVYSLPFIPEELEIEGYFLLPVDHGDGTVAVTFHLNGLSLGIEAGKEKVSIFQFPSDGKTISSYKYLDVDKDIGRPFSFKTDLKNKKLSLYLGRDVVWQGDLPAGGLWTVSVLTRGEEFREKTPIKDLKILYKGYK
;
A
#
# COMPACT_ATOMS: atom_id res chain seq x y z
N MET A 1 37.75 -22.63 -17.93
CA MET A 1 38.31 -22.10 -16.66
C MET A 1 37.84 -20.67 -16.54
N GLY A 2 37.04 -20.39 -15.51
CA GLY A 2 36.53 -19.05 -15.20
C GLY A 2 35.09 -19.07 -14.71
N ASP A 3 34.79 -19.88 -13.69
CA ASP A 3 33.54 -19.77 -12.94
C ASP A 3 33.55 -18.42 -12.22
N SER A 4 32.70 -17.48 -12.64
CA SER A 4 32.38 -16.31 -11.82
C SER A 4 31.32 -16.71 -10.80
N GLU A 5 31.78 -17.32 -9.70
CA GLU A 5 31.02 -17.28 -8.46
C GLU A 5 30.76 -15.81 -8.15
N SER A 6 29.53 -15.35 -8.34
CA SER A 6 29.04 -14.07 -7.85
C SER A 6 28.90 -14.18 -6.33
N VAL A 7 30.05 -14.26 -5.65
CA VAL A 7 30.16 -14.04 -4.22
C VAL A 7 29.76 -12.59 -4.00
N PHE A 8 28.53 -12.38 -3.54
CA PHE A 8 28.15 -11.13 -2.90
C PHE A 8 29.00 -11.00 -1.63
N ILE A 9 30.19 -10.41 -1.77
CA ILE A 9 30.98 -9.97 -0.63
C ILE A 9 30.20 -8.81 -0.02
N PHE A 10 29.49 -9.08 1.08
CA PHE A 10 29.14 -8.01 2.02
C PHE A 10 30.47 -7.35 2.38
N ARG A 11 30.68 -6.11 1.92
CA ARG A 11 31.75 -5.28 2.48
C ARG A 11 31.53 -5.27 3.98
N GLU A 12 32.45 -5.85 4.74
CA GLU A 12 32.53 -5.70 6.18
C GLU A 12 32.80 -4.21 6.47
N SER A 13 31.73 -3.44 6.49
CA SER A 13 31.75 -2.11 7.05
C SER A 13 31.64 -2.28 8.56
N GLU A 14 32.73 -2.02 9.27
CA GLU A 14 32.72 -1.88 10.74
C GLU A 14 31.81 -0.73 11.22
N THR A 15 31.24 0.06 10.30
CA THR A 15 30.44 1.24 10.59
C THR A 15 28.94 1.10 10.26
N ASP A 16 28.42 -0.08 9.91
CA ASP A 16 26.96 -0.27 9.85
C ASP A 16 26.37 -0.39 11.28
N PHE A 17 25.97 0.76 11.78
CA PHE A 17 25.81 1.18 13.18
C PHE A 17 24.58 0.64 13.94
N ARG A 18 24.01 -0.50 13.54
CA ARG A 18 22.97 -1.20 14.31
C ARG A 18 23.55 -2.50 14.87
N VAL A 19 24.25 -2.32 15.99
CA VAL A 19 24.96 -3.29 16.84
C VAL A 19 24.45 -4.73 16.64
N ARG A 20 25.33 -5.59 16.12
CA ARG A 20 25.06 -7.02 15.97
C ARG A 20 24.86 -7.64 17.36
N LYS A 21 23.72 -8.30 17.59
CA LYS A 21 23.64 -9.34 18.64
C LYS A 21 24.29 -10.61 18.09
N ALA A 22 25.05 -11.31 18.93
CA ALA A 22 25.40 -12.69 18.63
C ALA A 22 24.10 -13.50 18.69
N GLY A 23 23.78 -14.30 17.66
CA GLY A 23 22.56 -15.09 17.68
C GLY A 23 22.61 -16.11 18.82
N HIS A 24 21.83 -15.89 19.87
CA HIS A 24 21.77 -16.79 21.02
C HIS A 24 20.71 -17.89 20.83
N GLU A 25 21.01 -19.10 21.32
CA GLU A 25 20.00 -20.17 21.38
C GLU A 25 19.02 -20.01 22.56
N VAL A 26 19.44 -19.26 23.58
CA VAL A 26 18.66 -18.93 24.77
C VAL A 26 18.76 -17.42 24.99
N PRO A 27 17.63 -16.69 25.06
CA PRO A 27 17.65 -15.24 25.13
C PRO A 27 18.23 -14.76 26.48
N ILE A 28 19.03 -13.70 26.42
CA ILE A 28 19.60 -13.02 27.59
C ILE A 28 18.72 -11.81 27.94
N LEU A 29 18.05 -11.85 29.09
CA LEU A 29 17.11 -10.83 29.55
C LEU A 29 17.73 -9.98 30.66
N ALA A 30 17.50 -8.67 30.60
CA ALA A 30 17.76 -7.74 31.70
C ALA A 30 16.44 -7.11 32.16
N PHE A 31 16.19 -7.15 33.46
CA PHE A 31 14.97 -6.64 34.08
C PHE A 31 15.22 -5.25 34.67
N SER A 32 14.37 -4.28 34.30
CA SER A 32 14.41 -2.96 34.93
C SER A 32 13.92 -3.02 36.36
N PRO A 33 14.46 -2.19 37.26
CA PRO A 33 13.82 -1.91 38.54
C PRO A 33 12.39 -1.40 38.30
N ILE A 34 11.44 -1.80 39.16
CA ILE A 34 10.07 -1.26 39.14
C ILE A 34 10.00 -0.12 40.16
N GLU A 35 9.57 1.05 39.71
CA GLU A 35 9.28 2.17 40.59
C GLU A 35 7.88 2.00 41.18
N TYR A 36 7.83 1.68 42.47
CA TYR A 36 6.58 1.45 43.18
C TYR A 36 5.95 2.76 43.72
N PRO A 37 4.61 2.85 43.79
CA PRO A 37 3.91 3.97 44.42
C PRO A 37 4.27 4.09 45.91
N LYS A 38 4.13 5.28 46.48
CA LYS A 38 4.49 5.56 47.90
C LYS A 38 3.73 4.70 48.92
N SER A 39 2.54 4.22 48.55
CA SER A 39 1.69 3.33 49.34
C SER A 39 2.24 1.91 49.46
N VAL A 40 3.15 1.51 48.56
CA VAL A 40 3.76 0.18 48.53
C VAL A 40 5.06 0.21 49.31
N ASP A 41 5.05 -0.41 50.49
CA ASP A 41 6.25 -0.55 51.31
C ASP A 41 7.22 -1.62 50.77
N LYS A 42 8.39 -1.74 51.39
CA LYS A 42 9.42 -2.71 50.97
C LYS A 42 8.96 -4.16 51.07
N LYS A 43 8.10 -4.51 52.04
CA LYS A 43 7.63 -5.88 52.23
C LYS A 43 6.66 -6.26 51.13
N LEU A 44 5.75 -5.34 50.79
CA LEU A 44 4.76 -5.51 49.73
C LEU A 44 5.42 -5.52 48.34
N ALA A 45 6.42 -4.66 48.10
CA ALA A 45 7.22 -4.71 46.88
C ALA A 45 7.93 -6.07 46.73
N SER A 46 8.55 -6.58 47.80
CA SER A 46 9.19 -7.89 47.78
C SER A 46 8.21 -9.04 47.52
N TYR A 47 6.98 -8.94 48.03
CA TYR A 47 5.91 -9.89 47.71
C TYR A 47 5.57 -9.88 46.22
N PHE A 48 5.36 -8.71 45.62
CA PHE A 48 5.11 -8.61 44.17
C PHE A 48 6.26 -9.18 43.35
N GLU A 49 7.50 -8.85 43.69
CA GLU A 49 8.68 -9.39 43.01
C GLU A 49 8.73 -10.92 43.06
N GLN A 50 8.43 -11.51 44.22
CA GLN A 50 8.38 -12.97 44.38
C GLN A 50 7.27 -13.59 43.52
N GLU A 51 6.05 -13.09 43.61
CA GLU A 51 4.92 -13.62 42.83
C GLU A 51 5.14 -13.46 41.32
N ILE A 52 5.69 -12.33 40.89
CA ILE A 52 6.00 -12.07 39.48
C ILE A 52 7.17 -12.97 39.01
N SER A 53 8.16 -13.23 39.86
CA SER A 53 9.28 -14.12 39.52
C SER A 53 8.83 -15.56 39.19
N LEU A 54 7.74 -16.03 39.80
CA LEU A 54 7.18 -17.36 39.53
C LEU A 54 6.71 -17.52 38.08
N ILE A 55 6.26 -16.43 37.43
CA ILE A 55 5.86 -16.43 36.01
C ILE A 55 7.03 -16.86 35.12
N TRP A 56 8.23 -16.45 35.49
CA TRP A 56 9.44 -16.66 34.70
C TRP A 56 10.07 -18.04 34.91
N LYS A 57 9.62 -18.82 35.90
CA LYS A 57 10.18 -20.14 36.23
C LYS A 57 10.14 -21.13 35.05
N ASP A 58 9.08 -21.06 34.24
CA ASP A 58 8.86 -21.97 33.11
C ASP A 58 9.25 -21.33 31.76
N VAL A 59 9.89 -20.17 31.78
CA VAL A 59 10.39 -19.46 30.60
C VAL A 59 11.90 -19.72 30.50
N LYS A 60 12.37 -20.17 29.33
CA LYS A 60 13.80 -20.46 29.11
C LYS A 60 14.53 -19.16 28.74
N PHE A 61 15.34 -18.63 29.66
CA PHE A 61 16.19 -17.46 29.44
C PHE A 61 17.41 -17.46 30.37
N SER A 62 18.39 -16.62 30.04
CA SER A 62 19.53 -16.28 30.91
C SER A 62 19.35 -14.88 31.47
N ASN A 63 19.61 -14.67 32.76
CA ASN A 63 19.42 -13.36 33.39
C ASN A 63 20.74 -12.56 33.40
N ALA A 64 20.74 -11.38 32.78
CA ALA A 64 21.80 -10.39 32.89
C ALA A 64 21.44 -9.37 33.97
N LYS A 65 22.12 -9.44 35.12
CA LYS A 65 21.95 -8.46 36.20
C LYS A 65 22.59 -7.13 35.78
N ILE A 66 21.81 -6.05 35.72
CA ILE A 66 22.30 -4.70 35.42
C ILE A 66 22.33 -3.87 36.70
N SER A 67 23.37 -3.07 36.89
CA SER A 67 23.55 -2.24 38.08
C SER A 67 22.42 -1.20 38.21
N THR A 68 21.82 -1.07 39.39
CA THR A 68 20.62 -0.23 39.60
C THR A 68 20.83 1.24 39.24
N ASP A 69 22.02 1.78 39.50
CA ASP A 69 22.35 3.18 39.22
C ASP A 69 22.50 3.48 37.71
N VAL A 70 22.83 2.44 36.93
CA VAL A 70 23.08 2.56 35.49
C VAL A 70 21.77 2.73 34.71
N TRP A 71 20.64 2.23 35.22
CA TRP A 71 19.32 2.41 34.61
C TRP A 71 18.89 3.88 34.46
N LYS A 72 19.46 4.77 35.29
CA LYS A 72 19.20 6.22 35.23
C LYS A 72 20.07 6.94 34.20
N ASN A 73 21.11 6.30 33.68
CA ASN A 73 22.06 6.86 32.74
C ASN A 73 22.01 6.11 31.40
N LYS A 74 21.44 6.74 30.38
CA LYS A 74 21.28 6.15 29.03
C LYS A 74 22.58 5.64 28.42
N SER A 75 23.68 6.39 28.55
CA SER A 75 24.97 5.99 27.95
C SER A 75 25.59 4.79 28.67
N GLY A 76 25.57 4.82 30.01
CA GLY A 76 26.05 3.71 30.84
C GLY A 76 25.23 2.44 30.63
N LEU A 77 23.91 2.57 30.50
CA LEU A 77 23.02 1.45 30.24
C LEU A 77 23.36 0.77 28.91
N THR A 78 23.49 1.53 27.82
CA THR A 78 23.87 0.96 26.53
C THR A 78 25.21 0.20 26.59
N GLN A 79 26.20 0.73 27.33
CA GLN A 79 27.50 0.09 27.46
C GLN A 79 27.44 -1.22 28.26
N GLU A 80 26.68 -1.26 29.35
CA GLU A 80 26.54 -2.45 30.19
C GLU A 80 25.68 -3.54 29.53
N LEU A 81 24.64 -3.15 28.77
CA LEU A 81 23.85 -4.07 27.97
C LEU A 81 24.69 -4.74 26.89
N LYS A 82 25.56 -3.95 26.23
CA LYS A 82 26.48 -4.46 25.21
C LYS A 82 27.54 -5.38 25.80
N SER A 83 28.11 -5.07 26.97
CA SER A 83 29.15 -5.93 27.58
C SER A 83 28.62 -7.26 28.09
N LYS A 84 27.31 -7.37 28.31
CA LYS A 84 26.62 -8.59 28.76
C LYS A 84 25.83 -9.28 27.66
N ASP A 85 25.97 -8.82 26.41
CA ASP A 85 25.28 -9.33 25.22
C ASP A 85 23.77 -9.50 25.45
N VAL A 86 23.13 -8.51 26.10
CA VAL A 86 21.70 -8.59 26.44
C VAL A 86 20.86 -8.55 25.17
N ASP A 87 19.92 -9.48 25.03
CA ASP A 87 18.97 -9.52 23.92
C ASP A 87 17.74 -8.66 24.21
N VAL A 88 17.20 -8.79 25.42
CA VAL A 88 15.90 -8.20 25.78
C VAL A 88 15.97 -7.36 27.03
N LEU A 89 15.42 -6.15 26.93
CA LEU A 89 15.08 -5.31 28.06
C LEU A 89 13.63 -5.57 28.47
N VAL A 90 13.43 -6.05 29.69
CA VAL A 90 12.10 -6.21 30.29
C VAL A 90 11.83 -5.00 31.16
N LEU A 91 10.97 -4.10 30.68
CA LEU A 91 10.61 -2.86 31.34
C LEU A 91 9.30 -3.01 32.09
N GLY A 92 9.36 -2.94 33.42
CA GLY A 92 8.19 -3.07 34.29
C GLY A 92 7.72 -1.72 34.84
N SER A 93 6.41 -1.52 34.85
CA SER A 93 5.76 -0.38 35.51
C SER A 93 4.53 -0.84 36.27
N VAL A 94 4.14 -0.10 37.30
CA VAL A 94 2.98 -0.41 38.13
C VAL A 94 2.10 0.82 38.29
N THR A 95 0.79 0.63 38.18
CA THR A 95 -0.22 1.65 38.49
C THR A 95 -1.11 1.15 39.62
N GLU A 96 -1.40 2.03 40.56
CA GLU A 96 -2.27 1.74 41.71
C GLU A 96 -3.68 2.31 41.47
N SER A 97 -4.69 1.56 41.89
CA SER A 97 -6.09 1.98 41.92
C SER A 97 -6.71 1.65 43.28
N ASP A 98 -7.97 2.05 43.49
CA ASP A 98 -8.72 1.69 44.69
C ASP A 98 -8.90 0.17 44.83
N THR A 99 -8.92 -0.55 43.71
CA THR A 99 -9.17 -1.99 43.67
C THR A 99 -7.91 -2.84 43.72
N GLY A 100 -6.73 -2.28 43.45
CA GLY A 100 -5.50 -3.07 43.37
C GLY A 100 -4.32 -2.39 42.69
N TRP A 101 -3.43 -3.23 42.18
CA TRP A 101 -2.24 -2.82 41.42
C TRP A 101 -2.21 -3.53 40.08
N THR A 102 -1.95 -2.78 39.02
CA THR A 102 -1.80 -3.30 37.66
C THR A 102 -0.37 -3.10 37.23
N PHE A 103 0.28 -4.19 36.83
CA PHE A 103 1.64 -4.18 36.32
C PHE A 103 1.61 -4.33 34.80
N LYS A 104 2.42 -3.52 34.13
CA LYS A 104 2.64 -3.58 32.69
C LYS A 104 4.09 -3.87 32.42
N PHE A 105 4.34 -4.89 31.60
CA PHE A 105 5.67 -5.28 31.17
C PHE A 105 5.80 -5.12 29.66
N GLU A 106 6.87 -4.45 29.23
CA GLU A 106 7.22 -4.25 27.84
C GLU A 106 8.59 -4.90 27.56
N LEU A 107 8.66 -5.77 26.56
CA LEU A 107 9.90 -6.45 26.17
C LEU A 107 10.46 -5.76 24.92
N LYS A 108 11.63 -5.14 25.06
CA LYS A 108 12.29 -4.39 23.98
C LYS A 108 13.63 -4.98 23.57
N ASP A 109 13.97 -4.78 22.30
CA ASP A 109 15.31 -4.97 21.77
C ASP A 109 16.29 -4.02 22.49
N SER A 110 17.41 -4.57 22.97
CA SER A 110 18.44 -3.82 23.71
C SER A 110 19.23 -2.81 22.86
N VAL A 111 19.18 -2.92 21.54
CA VAL A 111 19.94 -2.11 20.57
C VAL A 111 19.08 -1.05 19.94
N ASP A 112 17.98 -1.45 19.29
CA ASP A 112 17.13 -0.54 18.51
C ASP A 112 15.82 -0.15 19.20
N ALA A 113 15.58 -0.66 20.42
CA ALA A 113 14.40 -0.42 21.25
C ALA A 113 13.06 -0.85 20.62
N SER A 114 13.08 -1.67 19.56
CA SER A 114 11.87 -2.27 18.99
C SER A 114 11.16 -3.13 20.03
N VAL A 115 9.83 -3.10 20.03
CA VAL A 115 9.01 -3.86 20.99
C VAL A 115 8.73 -5.26 20.45
N TYR A 116 9.15 -6.30 21.17
CA TYR A 116 8.79 -7.69 20.85
C TYR A 116 7.37 -8.03 21.31
N GLY A 117 6.93 -7.41 22.41
CA GLY A 117 5.59 -7.58 22.93
C GLY A 117 5.43 -6.97 24.31
N ASN A 118 4.20 -7.03 24.81
CA ASN A 118 3.84 -6.60 26.15
C ASN A 118 2.90 -7.61 26.80
N PHE A 119 2.83 -7.58 28.12
CA PHE A 119 1.82 -8.30 28.89
C PHE A 119 1.48 -7.51 30.16
N GLU A 120 0.29 -7.80 30.69
CA GLU A 120 -0.22 -7.17 31.90
C GLU A 120 -0.64 -8.23 32.91
N LEU A 121 -0.55 -7.86 34.18
CA LEU A 121 -1.07 -8.62 35.29
C LEU A 121 -1.60 -7.69 36.37
N SER A 122 -2.48 -8.19 37.22
CA SER A 122 -3.04 -7.38 38.31
C SER A 122 -3.20 -8.18 39.59
N PHE A 123 -3.09 -7.47 40.71
CA PHE A 123 -3.38 -7.97 42.04
C PHE A 123 -4.51 -7.14 42.65
N LYS A 124 -5.50 -7.78 43.26
CA LYS A 124 -6.53 -7.12 44.06
C LYS A 124 -5.96 -6.73 45.42
N ARG A 125 -6.45 -5.63 45.98
CA ARG A 125 -6.21 -5.33 47.40
C ARG A 125 -6.80 -6.44 48.28
N PRO A 126 -6.14 -6.74 49.41
CA PRO A 126 -6.72 -7.63 50.41
C PRO A 126 -8.06 -7.08 50.92
N VAL A 127 -9.08 -7.93 51.01
CA VAL A 127 -10.40 -7.56 51.55
C VAL A 127 -10.33 -7.75 53.06
N SER A 128 -10.04 -6.69 53.83
CA SER A 128 -10.19 -6.72 55.28
C SER A 128 -11.64 -6.44 55.64
N SER A 129 -12.40 -7.46 56.05
CA SER A 129 -13.54 -7.23 56.92
C SER A 129 -12.99 -6.94 58.32
N GLU A 130 -13.05 -5.68 58.72
CA GLU A 130 -12.79 -5.12 60.05
C GLU A 130 -11.41 -4.46 60.28
N GLU A 131 -11.54 -3.17 60.60
CA GLU A 131 -10.68 -2.19 61.27
C GLU A 131 -9.17 -2.10 60.99
N VAL A 132 -8.82 -0.88 60.58
CA VAL A 132 -7.48 -0.30 60.50
C VAL A 132 -6.75 -0.46 61.84
N GLY A 133 -5.78 -1.37 61.93
CA GLY A 133 -4.91 -1.42 63.11
C GLY A 133 -3.96 -2.62 63.17
N ALA A 134 -2.66 -2.33 63.04
CA ALA A 134 -1.51 -3.18 63.36
C ALA A 134 -1.28 -4.46 62.50
N TRP A 135 -0.12 -4.47 61.82
CA TRP A 135 0.43 -5.60 61.08
C TRP A 135 0.81 -6.75 62.03
N ASN A 136 -0.17 -7.54 62.46
CA ASN A 136 0.07 -8.67 63.35
C ASN A 136 0.40 -9.92 62.51
N GLN A 137 1.41 -10.65 62.97
CA GLN A 137 2.14 -11.73 62.27
C GLN A 137 1.21 -12.77 61.63
N ALA A 138 1.29 -12.92 60.31
CA ALA A 138 0.66 -14.03 59.59
C ALA A 138 1.59 -15.26 59.53
N ILE A 139 1.05 -16.45 59.75
CA ILE A 139 1.77 -17.73 59.69
C ILE A 139 1.65 -18.30 58.26
N PHE A 140 2.78 -18.49 57.59
CA PHE A 140 2.84 -18.95 56.20
C PHE A 140 3.41 -20.35 56.10
N TRP A 141 2.86 -21.16 55.19
CA TRP A 141 3.51 -22.37 54.71
C TRP A 141 4.11 -22.12 53.32
N LYS A 142 5.43 -22.29 53.20
CA LYS A 142 6.17 -22.17 51.94
C LYS A 142 6.30 -23.55 51.30
N SER A 143 5.58 -23.76 50.20
CA SER A 143 5.81 -24.87 49.27
C SER A 143 6.88 -24.49 48.24
N SER A 144 7.42 -25.48 47.52
CA SER A 144 8.35 -25.28 46.40
C SER A 144 7.75 -24.51 45.20
N ASP A 145 6.43 -24.37 45.15
CA ASP A 145 5.68 -23.82 44.01
C ASP A 145 4.69 -22.70 44.38
N ARG A 146 4.44 -22.44 45.68
CA ARG A 146 3.52 -21.40 46.16
C ARG A 146 3.68 -21.09 47.65
N VAL A 147 3.25 -19.91 48.05
CA VAL A 147 3.06 -19.53 49.47
C VAL A 147 1.58 -19.69 49.80
N ILE A 148 1.26 -20.45 50.86
CA ILE A 148 -0.12 -20.70 51.28
C ILE A 148 -0.32 -20.06 52.67
N SER A 149 -1.35 -19.23 52.79
CA SER A 149 -1.84 -18.75 54.09
C SER A 149 -2.64 -19.85 54.77
N LEU A 150 -2.36 -20.11 56.05
CA LEU A 150 -3.08 -21.12 56.84
C LEU A 150 -4.38 -20.60 57.46
N GLU A 151 -4.72 -19.32 57.28
CA GLU A 151 -5.95 -18.70 57.80
C GLU A 151 -6.90 -18.34 56.65
N SER A 152 -8.02 -19.07 56.56
CA SER A 152 -8.88 -19.12 55.37
C SER A 152 -9.96 -18.04 55.28
N LYS A 153 -9.94 -16.99 56.10
CA LYS A 153 -10.97 -15.92 56.09
C LYS A 153 -10.47 -14.47 56.09
N GLN A 154 -9.17 -14.22 56.07
CA GLN A 154 -8.62 -12.89 55.87
C GLN A 154 -7.37 -13.00 54.98
N THR A 155 -7.48 -12.69 53.69
CA THR A 155 -6.27 -12.49 52.89
C THR A 155 -5.69 -11.15 53.29
N THR A 156 -4.57 -11.14 54.00
CA THR A 156 -3.82 -9.91 54.37
C THR A 156 -2.84 -9.48 53.29
N VAL A 157 -2.69 -10.28 52.23
CA VAL A 157 -1.80 -10.04 51.10
C VAL A 157 -2.60 -9.85 49.81
N PRO A 158 -2.06 -9.11 48.83
CA PRO A 158 -2.70 -8.99 47.52
C PRO A 158 -2.88 -10.35 46.85
N VAL A 159 -4.05 -10.58 46.25
CA VAL A 159 -4.35 -11.81 45.51
C VAL A 159 -4.36 -11.54 44.02
N TRP A 160 -4.00 -12.53 43.20
CA TRP A 160 -4.09 -12.42 41.74
C TRP A 160 -5.50 -12.02 41.31
N ASP A 161 -5.61 -10.87 40.67
CA ASP A 161 -6.81 -10.44 39.97
C ASP A 161 -6.79 -10.96 38.53
N ARG A 162 -5.64 -10.78 37.86
CA ARG A 162 -5.36 -11.28 36.52
C ARG A 162 -3.96 -11.84 36.44
N LYS A 163 -3.85 -13.13 36.14
CA LYS A 163 -2.57 -13.77 35.78
C LYS A 163 -2.28 -13.54 34.29
N PRO A 164 -1.00 -13.36 33.91
CA PRO A 164 -0.65 -13.22 32.50
C PRO A 164 -0.71 -14.57 31.79
N ASP A 165 -0.87 -14.52 30.47
CA ASP A 165 -0.80 -15.71 29.63
C ASP A 165 0.65 -16.17 29.46
N LEU A 166 1.00 -17.30 30.08
CA LEU A 166 2.34 -17.86 30.02
C LEU A 166 2.75 -18.27 28.61
N THR A 167 1.82 -18.71 27.77
CA THR A 167 2.09 -19.06 26.38
C THR A 167 2.53 -17.82 25.62
N ARG A 168 1.81 -16.72 25.82
CA ARG A 168 2.14 -15.43 25.21
C ARG A 168 3.52 -14.92 25.62
N ILE A 169 3.88 -15.03 26.89
CA ILE A 169 5.22 -14.62 27.36
C ILE A 169 6.30 -15.48 26.69
N LYS A 170 6.10 -16.81 26.62
CA LYS A 170 7.05 -17.72 25.94
C LYS A 170 7.22 -17.37 24.46
N GLU A 171 6.14 -17.00 23.77
CA GLU A 171 6.20 -16.56 22.37
C GLU A 171 6.99 -15.26 22.21
N ILE A 172 6.74 -14.25 23.04
CA ILE A 172 7.45 -12.95 23.00
C ILE A 172 8.95 -13.17 23.28
N VAL A 173 9.28 -14.01 24.25
CA VAL A 173 10.67 -14.31 24.60
C VAL A 173 11.34 -15.12 23.47
N ASN A 174 10.64 -16.08 22.86
CA ASN A 174 11.19 -16.85 21.74
C ASN A 174 11.34 -16.02 20.45
N SER A 175 10.49 -15.01 20.23
CA SER A 175 10.63 -14.09 19.09
C SER A 175 11.82 -13.13 19.25
N SER A 176 12.32 -12.93 20.48
CA SER A 176 13.47 -12.07 20.73
C SER A 176 14.82 -12.60 20.24
N ILE A 177 14.88 -13.88 19.87
CA ILE A 177 16.06 -14.55 19.29
C ILE A 177 15.75 -15.19 17.93
N LYS A 178 14.54 -14.97 17.40
CA LYS A 178 14.09 -15.53 16.11
C LYS A 178 13.39 -14.49 15.26
N GLY A 179 13.78 -14.40 14.00
CA GLY A 179 12.98 -13.75 12.97
C GLY A 179 12.09 -14.76 12.26
N THR A 180 11.26 -14.28 11.34
CA THR A 180 10.47 -15.16 10.46
C THR A 180 10.94 -15.00 9.03
N LEU A 181 11.22 -16.10 8.35
CA LEU A 181 11.62 -16.14 6.96
C LEU A 181 10.43 -16.52 6.07
N THR A 182 10.13 -15.69 5.08
CA THR A 182 9.24 -16.05 3.98
C THR A 182 10.08 -16.36 2.75
N VAL A 183 9.95 -17.57 2.23
CA VAL A 183 10.69 -18.04 1.06
C VAL A 183 9.75 -18.26 -0.10
N ARG A 184 10.06 -17.66 -1.23
CA ARG A 184 9.42 -17.95 -2.51
C ARG A 184 10.46 -18.38 -3.51
N ALA A 185 10.04 -19.20 -4.45
CA ALA A 185 10.82 -19.48 -5.63
C ALA A 185 9.94 -19.38 -6.86
N SER A 186 10.59 -19.16 -7.98
CA SER A 186 10.01 -19.16 -9.31
C SER A 186 9.37 -20.51 -9.67
N SER A 187 9.95 -21.62 -9.20
CA SER A 187 9.36 -22.97 -9.23
C SER A 187 8.90 -23.42 -7.84
N GLY A 188 7.63 -23.81 -7.70
CA GLY A 188 7.03 -24.29 -6.44
C GLY A 188 7.68 -25.56 -5.88
N ASP A 189 8.29 -26.39 -6.73
CA ASP A 189 8.95 -27.64 -6.31
C ASP A 189 10.31 -27.41 -5.61
N THR A 190 10.70 -26.16 -5.40
CA THR A 190 11.95 -25.80 -4.72
C THR A 190 11.88 -26.13 -3.23
N GLU A 191 12.73 -27.05 -2.77
CA GLU A 191 12.88 -27.43 -1.37
C GLU A 191 13.85 -26.48 -0.64
N ILE A 192 13.50 -26.12 0.60
CA ILE A 192 14.30 -25.27 1.47
C ILE A 192 14.86 -26.09 2.63
N LEU A 193 16.17 -26.01 2.86
CA LEU A 193 16.83 -26.62 3.99
C LEU A 193 17.52 -25.55 4.85
N TRP A 194 17.42 -25.70 6.16
CA TRP A 194 18.15 -24.89 7.14
C TRP A 194 18.87 -25.81 8.12
N LYS A 195 20.18 -25.60 8.28
CA LYS A 195 21.07 -26.49 9.07
C LYS A 195 20.95 -27.97 8.67
N GLY A 196 20.81 -28.23 7.38
CA GLY A 196 20.65 -29.59 6.83
C GLY A 196 19.28 -30.25 7.06
N LYS A 197 18.33 -29.55 7.71
CA LYS A 197 16.96 -30.05 7.91
C LYS A 197 16.02 -29.42 6.87
N SER A 198 15.22 -30.26 6.21
CA SER A 198 14.16 -29.79 5.30
C SER A 198 13.08 -29.02 6.07
N LEU A 199 12.75 -27.84 5.55
CA LEU A 199 11.66 -26.99 6.00
C LEU A 199 10.41 -27.12 5.10
N GLY A 200 10.51 -27.87 3.99
CA GLY A 200 9.46 -28.06 2.99
C GLY A 200 9.74 -27.32 1.68
N ASN A 201 8.78 -27.39 0.76
CA ASN A 201 8.84 -26.75 -0.56
C ASN A 201 8.23 -25.33 -0.54
N THR A 202 8.69 -24.46 -1.44
CA THR A 202 8.16 -23.10 -1.60
C THR A 202 6.72 -23.11 -2.15
N PRO A 203 5.85 -22.15 -1.80
CA PRO A 203 6.11 -21.02 -0.91
C PRO A 203 6.09 -21.43 0.57
N LEU A 204 7.07 -20.94 1.33
CA LEU A 204 7.10 -21.05 2.79
C LEU A 204 6.83 -19.67 3.39
N THR A 205 5.87 -19.59 4.31
CA THR A 205 5.49 -18.33 4.97
C THR A 205 5.84 -18.38 6.45
N GLU A 206 6.47 -17.30 6.92
CA GLU A 206 6.73 -17.04 8.34
C GLU A 206 7.47 -18.14 9.12
N VAL A 207 8.41 -18.84 8.46
CA VAL A 207 9.19 -19.90 9.12
C VAL A 207 10.13 -19.30 10.16
N PRO A 208 10.11 -19.73 11.43
CA PRO A 208 10.98 -19.16 12.46
C PRO A 208 12.44 -19.56 12.25
N ILE A 209 13.33 -18.59 12.11
CA ILE A 209 14.78 -18.77 11.92
C ILE A 209 15.52 -17.99 13.01
N GLN A 210 16.62 -18.54 13.53
CA GLN A 210 17.47 -17.86 14.50
C GLN A 210 17.98 -16.53 13.95
N GLU A 211 18.08 -15.51 14.80
CA GLU A 211 18.65 -14.24 14.40
C GLU A 211 20.14 -14.35 14.01
N GLY A 212 20.64 -13.32 13.34
CA GLY A 212 22.01 -13.26 12.84
C GLY A 212 22.14 -13.67 11.38
N ILE A 213 23.37 -13.93 10.96
CA ILE A 213 23.69 -14.40 9.62
C ILE A 213 23.36 -15.90 9.54
N GLN A 214 22.52 -16.28 8.60
CA GLN A 214 21.99 -17.63 8.45
C GLN A 214 22.17 -18.12 7.02
N ASP A 215 22.64 -19.35 6.87
CA ASP A 215 22.74 -20.02 5.58
C ASP A 215 21.50 -20.88 5.31
N ILE A 216 20.82 -20.58 4.22
CA ILE A 216 19.64 -21.28 3.73
C ILE A 216 20.00 -22.00 2.44
N GLN A 217 19.84 -23.32 2.43
CA GLN A 217 20.05 -24.13 1.23
C GLN A 217 18.74 -24.22 0.45
N VAL A 218 18.84 -24.00 -0.86
CA VAL A 218 17.73 -24.00 -1.80
C VAL A 218 18.00 -25.07 -2.85
N VAL A 219 17.09 -26.04 -2.96
CA VAL A 219 17.29 -27.26 -3.74
C VAL A 219 16.13 -27.43 -4.72
N LEU A 220 16.46 -27.61 -6.00
CA LEU A 220 15.50 -28.04 -7.02
C LEU A 220 15.99 -29.34 -7.63
N LYS A 221 15.08 -30.29 -7.82
CA LYS A 221 15.40 -31.61 -8.37
C LYS A 221 16.08 -31.47 -9.73
N GLY A 222 17.23 -32.12 -9.89
CA GLY A 222 18.03 -32.07 -11.12
C GLY A 222 18.92 -30.83 -11.27
N LYS A 223 18.94 -29.91 -10.28
CA LYS A 223 19.85 -28.76 -10.22
C LYS A 223 20.85 -28.92 -9.08
N LYS A 224 21.98 -28.20 -9.18
CA LYS A 224 22.94 -28.10 -8.08
C LYS A 224 22.32 -27.27 -6.94
N PRO A 225 22.37 -27.72 -5.68
CA PRO A 225 21.93 -26.93 -4.54
C PRO A 225 22.64 -25.57 -4.45
N ILE A 226 21.89 -24.53 -4.10
CA ILE A 226 22.41 -23.18 -3.91
C ILE A 226 22.32 -22.83 -2.43
N THR A 227 23.40 -22.29 -1.85
CA THR A 227 23.36 -21.74 -0.49
C THR A 227 23.21 -20.23 -0.54
N LYS A 228 22.23 -19.70 0.19
CA LYS A 228 21.93 -18.28 0.32
C LYS A 228 22.16 -17.83 1.75
N THR A 229 23.08 -16.90 1.93
CA THR A 229 23.34 -16.27 3.22
C THR A 229 22.41 -15.08 3.41
N ILE A 230 21.62 -15.07 4.48
CA ILE A 230 20.67 -14.00 4.81
C ILE A 230 20.92 -13.45 6.21
N GLN A 231 20.69 -12.16 6.41
CA GLN A 231 20.64 -11.58 7.75
C GLN A 231 19.21 -11.65 8.28
N VAL A 232 19.00 -12.43 9.34
CA VAL A 232 17.74 -12.54 10.07
C VAL A 232 17.80 -11.66 11.31
N ARG A 233 16.73 -10.90 11.57
CA ARG A 233 16.63 -10.06 12.77
C ARG A 233 15.46 -10.55 13.62
N ALA A 234 15.67 -10.67 14.93
CA ALA A 234 14.63 -11.06 15.86
C ALA A 234 13.36 -10.22 15.74
N GLY A 235 12.19 -10.86 15.83
CA GLY A 235 10.88 -10.22 15.72
C GLY A 235 10.56 -9.60 14.35
N LYS A 236 11.45 -9.71 13.35
CA LYS A 236 11.27 -9.12 12.01
C LYS A 236 11.06 -10.20 10.96
N LYS A 237 10.40 -9.80 9.87
CA LYS A 237 10.22 -10.65 8.68
C LYS A 237 11.39 -10.45 7.73
N SER A 238 12.03 -11.53 7.33
CA SER A 238 13.02 -11.60 6.26
C SER A 238 12.40 -12.29 5.05
N PHE A 239 12.82 -11.88 3.86
CA PHE A 239 12.31 -12.42 2.60
C PHE A 239 13.48 -13.00 1.80
N LEU A 240 13.29 -14.21 1.30
CA LEU A 240 14.21 -14.87 0.39
C LEU A 240 13.44 -15.24 -0.88
N PHE A 241 13.94 -14.80 -2.03
CA PHE A 241 13.43 -15.20 -3.32
C PHE A 241 14.53 -15.93 -4.09
N GLN A 242 14.22 -17.14 -4.58
CA GLN A 242 15.09 -17.88 -5.49
C GLN A 242 14.49 -17.96 -6.89
N GLU A 243 15.21 -17.40 -7.84
CA GLU A 243 14.92 -17.53 -9.26
C GLU A 243 15.75 -18.68 -9.84
N TRP A 244 15.14 -19.56 -10.65
CA TRP A 244 15.86 -20.58 -11.42
C TRP A 244 16.02 -20.09 -12.85
N GLU A 245 17.16 -20.40 -13.50
CA GLU A 245 17.50 -19.85 -14.82
C GLU A 245 16.48 -20.13 -15.92
N GLU A 246 15.65 -21.17 -15.75
CA GLU A 246 14.59 -21.52 -16.69
C GLU A 246 13.44 -20.50 -16.71
N ASP A 247 13.29 -19.66 -15.66
CA ASP A 247 12.27 -18.61 -15.56
C ASP A 247 12.69 -17.24 -16.13
N ARG A 248 13.97 -17.06 -16.49
CA ARG A 248 14.45 -15.85 -17.20
C ARG A 248 13.95 -15.73 -18.63
N THR A 249 13.14 -16.69 -19.07
CA THR A 249 12.56 -16.73 -20.41
C THR A 249 11.13 -16.22 -20.46
N LEU A 250 10.47 -15.88 -19.36
CA LEU A 250 9.03 -15.52 -19.33
C LEU A 250 8.78 -14.08 -18.83
N GLY A 251 7.68 -13.48 -19.27
CA GLY A 251 7.21 -12.14 -18.89
C GLY A 251 5.86 -12.18 -18.16
N SER A 252 5.39 -11.01 -17.73
CA SER A 252 4.08 -10.84 -17.06
C SER A 252 3.29 -9.70 -17.69
N ALA A 253 1.97 -9.79 -17.64
CA ALA A 253 1.05 -8.76 -18.13
C ALA A 253 0.06 -8.33 -17.05
N LYS A 254 -0.20 -7.02 -16.99
CA LYS A 254 -1.27 -6.42 -16.20
C LYS A 254 -2.07 -5.49 -17.09
N VAL A 255 -3.38 -5.73 -17.18
CA VAL A 255 -4.30 -4.89 -17.96
C VAL A 255 -5.37 -4.35 -17.02
N ILE A 256 -5.39 -3.03 -16.81
CA ILE A 256 -6.39 -2.34 -15.98
C ILE A 256 -7.24 -1.46 -16.88
N THR A 257 -8.56 -1.48 -16.69
CA THR A 257 -9.43 -0.59 -17.45
C THR A 257 -10.43 0.17 -16.60
N VAL A 258 -10.94 1.30 -17.11
CA VAL A 258 -12.13 1.99 -16.59
C VAL A 258 -13.13 2.17 -17.75
N PRO A 259 -14.23 1.41 -17.78
CA PRO A 259 -14.74 0.55 -16.71
C PRO A 259 -13.95 -0.75 -16.51
N ASN A 260 -14.06 -1.31 -15.31
CA ASN A 260 -13.65 -2.69 -15.03
C ASN A 260 -14.63 -3.69 -15.69
N GLY A 261 -14.23 -4.96 -15.82
CA GLY A 261 -15.08 -6.05 -16.30
C GLY A 261 -15.15 -6.15 -17.82
N LEU A 262 -14.09 -5.74 -18.54
CA LEU A 262 -13.93 -6.01 -19.97
C LEU A 262 -13.31 -7.38 -20.16
N SER A 263 -13.86 -8.21 -21.05
CA SER A 263 -13.29 -9.51 -21.41
C SER A 263 -11.94 -9.30 -22.11
N VAL A 264 -10.90 -9.97 -21.62
CA VAL A 264 -9.53 -9.92 -22.14
C VAL A 264 -9.27 -11.15 -23.00
N SER A 265 -8.88 -10.95 -24.25
CA SER A 265 -8.41 -12.00 -25.15
C SER A 265 -6.97 -11.73 -25.60
N LEU A 266 -6.14 -12.77 -25.64
CA LEU A 266 -4.78 -12.74 -26.19
C LEU A 266 -4.71 -13.74 -27.36
N ASP A 267 -4.30 -13.28 -28.54
CA ASP A 267 -4.24 -14.04 -29.79
C ASP A 267 -5.56 -14.76 -30.13
N GLY A 268 -6.68 -14.08 -29.88
CA GLY A 268 -8.03 -14.62 -30.10
C GLY A 268 -8.54 -15.58 -29.02
N TYR A 269 -7.75 -15.87 -27.97
CA TYR A 269 -8.16 -16.73 -26.85
C TYR A 269 -8.56 -15.89 -25.64
N LYS A 270 -9.80 -16.03 -25.17
CA LYS A 270 -10.31 -15.39 -23.94
C LYS A 270 -9.52 -15.87 -22.71
N GLN A 271 -8.95 -14.94 -21.96
CA GLN A 271 -8.09 -15.19 -20.79
C GLN A 271 -8.73 -14.79 -19.46
N GLY A 272 -9.71 -13.89 -19.47
CA GLY A 272 -10.36 -13.41 -18.26
C GLY A 272 -11.06 -12.08 -18.47
N GLU A 273 -11.17 -11.27 -17.41
CA GLU A 273 -11.77 -9.93 -17.44
C GLU A 273 -10.86 -8.92 -16.72
N THR A 274 -11.00 -7.63 -17.02
CA THR A 274 -10.24 -6.56 -16.35
C THR A 274 -10.80 -6.21 -14.96
N PRO A 275 -9.96 -5.83 -13.97
CA PRO A 275 -8.50 -5.81 -13.99
C PRO A 275 -7.92 -7.22 -14.13
N PHE A 276 -7.03 -7.39 -15.10
CA PHE A 276 -6.44 -8.67 -15.48
C PHE A 276 -4.95 -8.69 -15.12
N PHE A 277 -4.50 -9.76 -14.49
CA PHE A 277 -3.09 -9.99 -14.19
C PHE A 277 -2.72 -11.43 -14.54
N ARG A 278 -1.61 -11.60 -15.28
CA ARG A 278 -1.10 -12.92 -15.62
C ARG A 278 0.43 -12.92 -15.65
N SER A 279 1.01 -13.84 -14.88
CA SER A 279 2.44 -14.16 -14.94
C SER A 279 2.69 -15.35 -15.88
N ASN A 280 3.97 -15.61 -16.16
CA ASN A 280 4.45 -16.76 -16.94
C ASN A 280 3.97 -16.75 -18.40
N LEU A 281 3.92 -15.58 -19.02
CA LEU A 281 3.68 -15.43 -20.46
C LEU A 281 4.99 -15.61 -21.22
N THR A 282 4.97 -16.32 -22.34
CA THR A 282 6.12 -16.39 -23.25
C THR A 282 6.38 -14.99 -23.84
N PRO A 283 7.61 -14.49 -23.89
CA PRO A 283 7.89 -13.19 -24.49
C PRO A 283 7.53 -13.18 -25.96
N GLY A 284 6.94 -12.09 -26.41
CA GLY A 284 6.40 -11.97 -27.75
C GLY A 284 5.30 -10.91 -27.83
N ALA A 285 4.96 -10.57 -29.06
CA ALA A 285 3.85 -9.69 -29.38
C ALA A 285 2.55 -10.50 -29.38
N TYR A 286 1.68 -10.25 -28.40
CA TYR A 286 0.33 -10.82 -28.35
C TYR A 286 -0.69 -9.84 -28.94
N GLN A 287 -1.61 -10.32 -29.76
CA GLN A 287 -2.79 -9.54 -30.15
C GLN A 287 -3.77 -9.48 -28.97
N LEU A 288 -3.88 -8.31 -28.36
CA LEU A 288 -4.79 -8.04 -27.25
C LEU A 288 -6.10 -7.47 -27.77
N GLU A 289 -7.20 -8.12 -27.42
CA GLU A 289 -8.55 -7.62 -27.63
C GLU A 289 -9.27 -7.48 -26.29
N LEU A 290 -9.88 -6.32 -26.06
CA LEU A 290 -10.76 -6.06 -24.92
C LEU A 290 -12.19 -5.91 -25.43
N LEU A 291 -13.10 -6.72 -24.90
CA LEU A 291 -14.49 -6.79 -25.36
C LEU A 291 -15.46 -6.49 -24.21
N LYS A 292 -16.56 -5.79 -24.53
CA LYS A 292 -17.73 -5.68 -23.66
C LYS A 292 -18.89 -6.44 -24.26
N GLU A 293 -19.44 -7.39 -23.53
CA GLU A 293 -20.70 -8.04 -23.88
C GLU A 293 -21.87 -7.17 -23.42
N SER A 294 -22.82 -6.90 -24.30
CA SER A 294 -24.07 -6.19 -24.03
C SER A 294 -25.25 -6.89 -24.71
N ALA A 295 -26.48 -6.50 -24.36
CA ALA A 295 -27.70 -7.03 -24.94
C ALA A 295 -27.79 -6.82 -26.48
N ASP A 296 -27.12 -5.79 -26.99
CA ASP A 296 -27.09 -5.42 -28.41
C ASP A 296 -25.90 -6.03 -29.19
N GLY A 297 -25.05 -6.84 -28.53
CA GLY A 297 -23.88 -7.49 -29.13
C GLY A 297 -22.57 -7.27 -28.35
N ALA A 298 -21.47 -7.82 -28.88
CA ALA A 298 -20.13 -7.62 -28.34
C ALA A 298 -19.46 -6.40 -28.98
N TYR A 299 -18.92 -5.51 -28.16
CA TYR A 299 -18.21 -4.31 -28.61
C TYR A 299 -16.71 -4.44 -28.33
N VAL A 300 -15.87 -4.21 -29.35
CA VAL A 300 -14.40 -4.11 -29.20
C VAL A 300 -14.07 -2.76 -28.58
N TYR A 301 -13.56 -2.79 -27.35
CA TYR A 301 -13.13 -1.63 -26.58
C TYR A 301 -11.70 -1.21 -26.93
N TYR A 302 -10.82 -2.19 -27.12
CA TYR A 302 -9.44 -1.96 -27.52
C TYR A 302 -8.94 -3.16 -28.31
N GLU A 303 -8.20 -2.88 -29.37
CA GLU A 303 -7.41 -3.87 -30.10
C GLU A 303 -6.00 -3.31 -30.26
N GLY A 304 -4.99 -4.09 -29.91
CA GLY A 304 -3.60 -3.66 -30.00
C GLY A 304 -2.61 -4.78 -29.73
N ILE A 305 -1.33 -4.45 -29.77
CA ILE A 305 -0.25 -5.41 -29.50
C ILE A 305 0.23 -5.22 -28.07
N LEU A 306 0.21 -6.30 -27.29
CA LEU A 306 0.83 -6.39 -25.98
C LEU A 306 2.21 -7.06 -26.14
N ASP A 307 3.26 -6.25 -26.17
CA ASP A 307 4.66 -6.72 -26.33
C ASP A 307 5.24 -7.18 -24.99
N VAL A 308 5.13 -8.48 -24.70
CA VAL A 308 5.62 -9.10 -23.46
C VAL A 308 7.12 -9.33 -23.56
N LYS A 309 7.87 -8.76 -22.60
CA LYS A 309 9.33 -8.91 -22.50
C LYS A 309 9.71 -9.86 -21.38
N PRO A 310 10.81 -10.63 -21.53
CA PRO A 310 11.29 -11.50 -20.46
C PRO A 310 11.64 -10.69 -19.23
N ASP A 311 11.35 -11.22 -18.04
CA ASP A 311 11.65 -10.59 -16.75
C ASP A 311 11.09 -9.16 -16.62
N ARG A 312 9.97 -8.89 -17.28
CA ARG A 312 9.28 -7.60 -17.23
C ARG A 312 7.78 -7.78 -17.01
N LEU A 313 7.22 -6.92 -16.17
CA LEU A 313 5.79 -6.66 -16.14
C LEU A 313 5.46 -5.62 -17.20
N VAL A 314 4.63 -6.00 -18.15
CA VAL A 314 4.01 -5.08 -19.10
C VAL A 314 2.67 -4.65 -18.51
N GLU A 315 2.51 -3.34 -18.32
CA GLU A 315 1.28 -2.77 -17.78
C GLU A 315 0.58 -1.93 -18.86
N LEU A 316 -0.67 -2.29 -19.14
CA LEU A 316 -1.58 -1.53 -20.00
C LEU A 316 -2.74 -1.02 -19.16
N ALA A 317 -2.95 0.30 -19.14
CA ALA A 317 -4.04 0.93 -18.41
C ALA A 317 -4.90 1.78 -19.36
N LEU A 318 -6.23 1.59 -19.35
CA LEU A 318 -7.17 2.26 -20.26
C LEU A 318 -8.49 2.59 -19.53
N PRO A 319 -8.90 3.82 -19.17
CA PRO A 319 -8.28 5.14 -19.05
C PRO A 319 -8.10 5.63 -17.59
N TYR A 320 -7.28 6.69 -17.45
CA TYR A 320 -7.18 7.58 -16.30
C TYR A 320 -7.06 9.07 -16.77
N PHE A 321 -7.29 10.00 -15.84
CA PHE A 321 -7.33 11.47 -15.98
C PHE A 321 -6.09 12.11 -16.64
N GLY A 322 -6.24 13.23 -17.36
CA GLY A 322 -5.13 13.99 -17.94
C GLY A 322 -5.02 15.42 -17.39
N TYR A 323 -3.81 15.82 -16.99
CA TYR A 323 -3.47 17.21 -16.64
C TYR A 323 -2.63 17.84 -17.76
N GLY A 324 -2.89 19.10 -18.12
CA GLY A 324 -2.07 19.83 -19.09
C GLY A 324 -2.13 19.31 -20.54
N LEU A 325 -3.22 18.62 -20.92
CA LEU A 325 -3.44 18.14 -22.29
C LEU A 325 -3.37 19.32 -23.28
N LEU A 326 -2.63 19.16 -24.39
CA LEU A 326 -2.50 20.17 -25.46
C LEU A 326 -1.67 21.42 -25.07
N SER A 327 -0.79 21.29 -24.06
CA SER A 327 0.14 22.35 -23.64
C SER A 327 1.45 22.41 -24.43
N GLU A 328 1.74 21.39 -25.26
CA GLU A 328 3.00 21.31 -26.00
C GLU A 328 2.96 22.10 -27.32
N LEU A 329 4.10 22.72 -27.67
CA LEU A 329 4.34 23.46 -28.92
C LEU A 329 3.97 22.64 -30.18
N GLU A 330 3.96 21.30 -30.08
CA GLU A 330 3.67 20.39 -31.18
C GLU A 330 2.19 20.35 -31.60
N PHE A 331 1.25 20.72 -30.71
CA PHE A 331 -0.18 20.88 -31.05
C PHE A 331 -0.41 21.91 -32.18
N TRP A 332 0.48 22.91 -32.27
CA TRP A 332 0.40 24.04 -33.21
C TRP A 332 1.18 23.86 -34.52
N LYS A 333 1.79 22.68 -34.74
CA LYS A 333 2.47 22.37 -36.00
C LYS A 333 1.47 22.12 -37.14
N PRO A 334 1.76 22.57 -38.38
CA PRO A 334 0.94 22.27 -39.56
C PRO A 334 0.74 20.76 -39.77
N SER A 335 -0.43 20.33 -40.24
CA SER A 335 -0.68 18.92 -40.54
C SER A 335 0.18 18.47 -41.73
N GLY A 336 1.15 17.59 -41.46
CA GLY A 336 2.12 17.11 -42.47
C GLY A 336 3.30 16.34 -41.86
N GLU A 337 3.61 16.56 -40.58
CA GLU A 337 4.46 15.63 -39.80
C GLU A 337 3.57 14.53 -39.20
N PHE A 338 3.75 13.29 -39.66
CA PHE A 338 3.14 12.11 -39.03
C PHE A 338 3.87 11.81 -37.71
N GLY A 339 3.12 11.43 -36.65
CA GLY A 339 3.72 10.99 -35.37
C GLY A 339 3.29 11.73 -34.11
N PHE A 340 2.27 12.60 -34.16
CA PHE A 340 1.74 13.27 -32.97
C PHE A 340 0.84 12.33 -32.15
N SER A 341 1.37 11.81 -31.04
CA SER A 341 0.63 11.15 -29.96
C SER A 341 1.05 11.82 -28.65
N PRO A 342 0.29 12.81 -28.13
CA PRO A 342 0.62 13.44 -26.88
C PRO A 342 0.33 12.42 -25.77
N PHE A 343 1.39 11.78 -25.28
CA PHE A 343 1.35 11.00 -24.05
C PHE A 343 1.15 11.96 -22.88
N GLY A 344 -0.10 12.29 -22.57
CA GLY A 344 -0.41 12.84 -21.25
C GLY A 344 -0.04 11.79 -20.19
N PRO A 345 0.50 12.19 -19.02
CA PRO A 345 0.63 11.25 -17.91
C PRO A 345 -0.76 10.66 -17.66
N ASN A 346 -0.87 9.33 -17.76
CA ASN A 346 -2.07 8.53 -17.48
C ASN A 346 -3.12 8.32 -18.62
N GLY A 347 -2.74 8.44 -19.91
CA GLY A 347 -3.35 7.60 -20.97
C GLY A 347 -4.58 8.13 -21.72
N LEU A 348 -4.78 9.46 -21.82
CA LEU A 348 -5.73 10.06 -22.76
C LEU A 348 -5.00 10.45 -24.06
N GLU A 349 -5.17 9.66 -25.12
CA GLU A 349 -4.49 9.88 -26.42
C GLU A 349 -5.34 10.76 -27.37
N PHE A 350 -4.71 11.76 -27.97
CA PHE A 350 -5.29 12.68 -28.93
C PHE A 350 -4.52 12.67 -30.26
N ALA A 351 -5.19 12.34 -31.37
CA ALA A 351 -4.57 12.28 -32.68
C ALA A 351 -5.09 13.37 -33.63
N LYS A 352 -4.20 13.92 -34.46
CA LYS A 352 -4.57 14.81 -35.57
C LYS A 352 -4.99 13.97 -36.78
N LYS A 353 -6.29 13.70 -36.92
CA LYS A 353 -6.82 12.77 -37.94
C LYS A 353 -7.05 13.36 -39.34
N LYS A 354 -7.08 14.70 -39.51
CA LYS A 354 -7.35 15.37 -40.80
C LYS A 354 -6.63 16.73 -40.91
N ASN A 355 -6.37 17.16 -42.15
CA ASN A 355 -5.96 18.53 -42.45
C ASN A 355 -7.13 19.48 -42.16
N LEU A 356 -6.95 20.43 -41.24
CA LEU A 356 -7.94 21.45 -40.94
C LEU A 356 -7.75 22.66 -41.87
N PRO A 357 -8.80 23.44 -42.16
CA PRO A 357 -8.68 24.71 -42.89
C PRO A 357 -7.69 25.66 -42.20
N ASN A 358 -7.06 26.54 -42.98
CA ASN A 358 -6.11 27.53 -42.45
C ASN A 358 -6.69 28.34 -41.28
N GLY A 359 -5.90 28.46 -40.21
CA GLY A 359 -6.29 29.15 -38.97
C GLY A 359 -7.00 28.28 -37.93
N TRP A 360 -7.29 27.01 -38.24
CA TRP A 360 -7.80 26.03 -37.29
C TRP A 360 -6.74 24.99 -36.91
N ASN A 361 -6.64 24.70 -35.62
CA ASN A 361 -5.82 23.63 -35.07
C ASN A 361 -6.70 22.70 -34.22
N GLY A 362 -6.32 21.44 -34.08
CA GLY A 362 -7.12 20.53 -33.27
C GLY A 362 -6.81 19.05 -33.40
N VAL A 363 -7.45 18.29 -32.52
CA VAL A 363 -7.19 16.87 -32.25
C VAL A 363 -8.48 16.12 -31.93
N TYR A 364 -8.42 14.79 -32.04
CA TYR A 364 -9.50 13.88 -31.67
C TYR A 364 -9.01 12.87 -30.65
N SER A 365 -9.82 12.58 -29.63
CA SER A 365 -9.56 11.46 -28.74
C SER A 365 -9.64 10.13 -29.49
N LEU A 366 -9.07 9.08 -28.91
CA LEU A 366 -9.51 7.72 -29.22
C LEU A 366 -11.00 7.54 -28.85
N PRO A 367 -11.70 6.57 -29.48
CA PRO A 367 -13.09 6.28 -29.14
C PRO A 367 -13.24 5.76 -27.70
N PHE A 368 -14.33 6.13 -27.02
CA PHE A 368 -14.66 5.68 -25.66
C PHE A 368 -16.15 5.35 -25.54
N ILE A 369 -16.54 4.56 -24.54
CA ILE A 369 -17.94 4.15 -24.34
C ILE A 369 -18.72 5.23 -23.56
N PRO A 370 -20.03 5.38 -23.79
CA PRO A 370 -20.82 6.42 -23.14
C PRO A 370 -21.49 6.03 -21.83
N GLU A 371 -21.30 4.80 -21.35
CA GLU A 371 -22.06 4.29 -20.21
C GLU A 371 -21.54 4.82 -18.88
N GLU A 372 -22.38 5.47 -18.07
CA GLU A 372 -22.01 6.03 -16.76
C GLU A 372 -20.93 7.11 -16.83
N LEU A 373 -20.74 7.69 -18.01
CA LEU A 373 -19.73 8.68 -18.32
C LEU A 373 -20.02 10.07 -17.72
N GLU A 374 -18.99 10.67 -17.13
CA GLU A 374 -18.88 12.08 -16.78
C GLU A 374 -17.57 12.65 -17.31
N ILE A 375 -17.63 13.54 -18.28
CA ILE A 375 -16.47 14.29 -18.76
C ILE A 375 -16.48 15.65 -18.09
N GLU A 376 -15.38 16.07 -17.48
CA GLU A 376 -15.21 17.41 -16.90
C GLU A 376 -13.94 18.05 -17.43
N GLY A 377 -13.95 19.37 -17.62
CA GLY A 377 -12.77 20.12 -18.05
C GLY A 377 -12.97 21.62 -17.89
N TYR A 378 -11.91 22.39 -18.07
CA TYR A 378 -11.92 23.83 -17.85
C TYR A 378 -11.40 24.55 -19.09
N PHE A 379 -12.19 25.46 -19.67
CA PHE A 379 -11.63 26.38 -20.67
C PHE A 379 -10.69 27.40 -20.01
N LEU A 380 -9.80 27.99 -20.82
CA LEU A 380 -8.93 29.11 -20.44
C LEU A 380 -9.69 30.26 -19.77
N LEU A 381 -9.01 30.98 -18.89
CA LEU A 381 -9.55 32.18 -18.25
C LEU A 381 -9.91 33.23 -19.31
N PRO A 382 -10.93 34.08 -19.07
CA PRO A 382 -11.30 35.17 -19.97
C PRO A 382 -10.11 36.06 -20.38
N VAL A 383 -9.20 36.33 -19.43
CA VAL A 383 -7.98 37.14 -19.63
C VAL A 383 -6.93 36.45 -20.50
N ASP A 384 -6.96 35.12 -20.54
CA ASP A 384 -6.02 34.30 -21.29
C ASP A 384 -6.51 33.91 -22.68
N HIS A 385 -7.76 34.24 -23.00
CA HIS A 385 -8.44 33.75 -24.20
C HIS A 385 -8.09 34.53 -25.48
N GLY A 386 -7.57 35.76 -25.37
CA GLY A 386 -7.32 36.64 -26.51
C GLY A 386 -8.57 36.87 -27.38
N ASP A 387 -8.38 36.98 -28.69
CA ASP A 387 -9.45 37.13 -29.71
C ASP A 387 -9.79 35.82 -30.44
N GLY A 388 -9.25 34.68 -29.97
CA GLY A 388 -9.50 33.36 -30.58
C GLY A 388 -10.73 32.63 -30.01
N THR A 389 -11.02 31.44 -30.54
CA THR A 389 -12.05 30.52 -30.03
C THR A 389 -11.51 29.13 -29.70
N VAL A 390 -12.07 28.49 -28.67
CA VAL A 390 -11.82 27.08 -28.33
C VAL A 390 -13.12 26.31 -28.41
N ALA A 391 -13.17 25.25 -29.21
CA ALA A 391 -14.33 24.40 -29.37
C ALA A 391 -14.06 22.97 -28.87
N VAL A 392 -14.94 22.44 -28.02
CA VAL A 392 -14.99 21.04 -27.62
C VAL A 392 -16.23 20.42 -28.23
N THR A 393 -16.09 19.35 -29.00
CA THR A 393 -17.22 18.64 -29.58
C THR A 393 -17.26 17.20 -29.11
N PHE A 394 -18.38 16.80 -28.55
CA PHE A 394 -18.72 15.41 -28.24
C PHE A 394 -19.41 14.81 -29.46
N HIS A 395 -18.75 13.84 -30.08
CA HIS A 395 -19.29 13.12 -31.23
C HIS A 395 -19.95 11.85 -30.74
N LEU A 396 -21.27 11.82 -30.84
CA LEU A 396 -22.14 10.74 -30.39
C LEU A 396 -22.72 10.03 -31.62
N ASN A 397 -23.29 8.85 -31.43
CA ASN A 397 -23.98 8.18 -32.52
C ASN A 397 -25.23 9.00 -32.93
N GLY A 398 -25.23 9.53 -34.15
CA GLY A 398 -26.35 10.32 -34.71
C GLY A 398 -26.50 11.75 -34.15
N LEU A 399 -25.64 12.18 -33.23
CA LEU A 399 -25.68 13.51 -32.63
C LEU A 399 -24.24 13.99 -32.36
N SER A 400 -23.92 15.24 -32.66
CA SER A 400 -22.67 15.85 -32.18
C SER A 400 -22.99 17.15 -31.45
N LEU A 401 -22.47 17.33 -30.25
CA LEU A 401 -22.69 18.51 -29.42
C LEU A 401 -21.39 19.27 -29.25
N GLY A 402 -21.34 20.47 -29.83
CA GLY A 402 -20.22 21.39 -29.77
C GLY A 402 -20.41 22.45 -28.71
N ILE A 403 -19.33 22.78 -28.02
CA ILE A 403 -19.23 23.86 -27.05
C ILE A 403 -18.11 24.77 -27.53
N GLU A 404 -18.44 26.00 -27.90
CA GLU A 404 -17.46 27.02 -28.30
C GLU A 404 -17.31 28.06 -27.20
N ALA A 405 -16.15 28.09 -26.57
CA ALA A 405 -15.74 29.15 -25.67
C ALA A 405 -15.10 30.30 -26.45
N GLY A 406 -15.61 31.51 -26.21
CA GLY A 406 -15.01 32.78 -26.59
C GLY A 406 -14.71 33.65 -25.37
N LYS A 407 -14.20 34.85 -25.58
CA LYS A 407 -13.82 35.78 -24.49
C LYS A 407 -14.96 36.13 -23.53
N GLU A 408 -16.21 36.24 -24.00
CA GLU A 408 -17.33 36.74 -23.19
C GLU A 408 -18.44 35.73 -22.91
N LYS A 409 -18.53 34.65 -23.71
CA LYS A 409 -19.57 33.64 -23.58
C LYS A 409 -19.11 32.26 -24.05
N VAL A 410 -19.82 31.22 -23.61
CA VAL A 410 -19.85 29.91 -24.26
C VAL A 410 -21.08 29.84 -25.15
N SER A 411 -20.94 29.30 -26.35
CA SER A 411 -22.06 28.99 -27.23
C SER A 411 -22.14 27.48 -27.44
N ILE A 412 -23.35 26.94 -27.44
CA ILE A 412 -23.60 25.50 -27.63
C ILE A 412 -24.23 25.31 -29.01
N PHE A 413 -23.70 24.33 -29.74
CA PHE A 413 -24.11 24.01 -31.09
C PHE A 413 -24.36 22.52 -31.21
N GLN A 414 -25.28 22.17 -32.09
CA GLN A 414 -25.45 20.80 -32.55
C GLN A 414 -24.85 20.69 -33.94
N PHE A 415 -24.21 19.55 -34.22
CA PHE A 415 -23.69 19.22 -35.53
C PHE A 415 -24.45 18.02 -36.13
N PRO A 416 -24.74 18.04 -37.44
CA PRO A 416 -24.49 19.14 -38.39
C PRO A 416 -25.27 20.42 -38.02
N SER A 417 -24.59 21.57 -38.09
CA SER A 417 -25.14 22.86 -37.65
C SER A 417 -26.09 23.42 -38.71
N ASP A 418 -27.25 23.92 -38.28
CA ASP A 418 -28.19 24.70 -39.09
C ASP A 418 -27.90 26.21 -39.03
N GLY A 419 -26.76 26.60 -38.45
CA GLY A 419 -26.37 27.99 -38.22
C GLY A 419 -26.94 28.61 -36.94
N LYS A 420 -27.73 27.88 -36.15
CA LYS A 420 -28.30 28.39 -34.88
C LYS A 420 -27.48 27.94 -33.68
N THR A 421 -27.32 28.86 -32.73
CA THR A 421 -26.84 28.54 -31.38
C THR A 421 -28.00 27.95 -30.58
N ILE A 422 -27.83 26.78 -29.99
CA ILE A 422 -28.85 26.15 -29.13
C ILE A 422 -29.06 27.01 -27.88
N SER A 423 -27.97 27.38 -27.24
CA SER A 423 -27.95 28.20 -26.03
C SER A 423 -26.59 28.86 -25.90
N SER A 424 -26.55 30.01 -25.24
CA SER A 424 -25.30 30.69 -24.92
C SER A 424 -25.28 31.08 -23.45
N TYR A 425 -24.15 30.87 -22.81
CA TYR A 425 -23.91 31.23 -21.42
C TYR A 425 -22.90 32.36 -21.36
N LYS A 426 -23.32 33.56 -20.90
CA LYS A 426 -22.43 34.70 -20.68
C LYS A 426 -21.77 34.56 -19.31
N TYR A 427 -20.45 34.73 -19.25
CA TYR A 427 -19.72 34.54 -17.99
C TYR A 427 -20.00 35.65 -16.98
N LEU A 428 -19.93 35.30 -15.69
CA LEU A 428 -19.99 36.26 -14.60
C LEU A 428 -18.59 36.81 -14.29
N ASP A 429 -18.52 38.01 -13.71
CA ASP A 429 -17.25 38.67 -13.36
C ASP A 429 -16.41 37.91 -12.31
N VAL A 430 -17.05 37.05 -11.51
CA VAL A 430 -16.43 36.25 -10.44
C VAL A 430 -15.63 35.03 -10.97
N ASP A 431 -15.78 34.68 -12.24
CA ASP A 431 -15.15 33.50 -12.85
C ASP A 431 -13.71 33.77 -13.35
N LYS A 432 -13.09 34.88 -12.93
CA LYS A 432 -11.77 35.34 -13.40
C LYS A 432 -10.59 34.51 -12.88
N ASP A 433 -10.77 33.74 -11.82
CA ASP A 433 -9.66 33.05 -11.13
C ASP A 433 -9.75 31.50 -11.11
N ILE A 434 -10.90 30.90 -11.49
CA ILE A 434 -11.16 29.45 -11.30
C ILE A 434 -11.14 28.66 -12.63
N GLY A 435 -11.14 29.33 -13.78
CA GLY A 435 -11.36 28.67 -15.07
C GLY A 435 -12.84 28.56 -15.37
N ARG A 436 -13.17 28.05 -16.56
CA ARG A 436 -14.56 27.91 -17.03
C ARG A 436 -14.92 26.44 -17.12
N PRO A 437 -15.40 25.83 -16.02
CA PRO A 437 -15.71 24.42 -15.98
C PRO A 437 -16.89 24.10 -16.90
N PHE A 438 -16.73 23.05 -17.69
CA PHE A 438 -17.83 22.36 -18.34
C PHE A 438 -17.86 20.91 -17.84
N SER A 439 -19.06 20.32 -17.81
CA SER A 439 -19.14 18.88 -17.66
C SER A 439 -20.26 18.26 -18.47
N PHE A 440 -20.03 17.06 -18.95
CA PHE A 440 -20.92 16.30 -19.80
C PHE A 440 -21.23 14.98 -19.11
N LYS A 441 -22.48 14.75 -18.71
CA LYS A 441 -22.87 13.65 -17.83
C LYS A 441 -23.95 12.80 -18.44
N THR A 442 -23.76 11.49 -18.37
CA THR A 442 -24.75 10.50 -18.75
C THR A 442 -25.48 9.97 -17.51
N ASP A 443 -26.78 9.79 -17.64
CA ASP A 443 -27.65 9.16 -16.65
C ASP A 443 -28.34 7.99 -17.33
N LEU A 444 -27.77 6.80 -17.19
CA LEU A 444 -28.32 5.57 -17.75
C LEU A 444 -29.69 5.21 -17.17
N LYS A 445 -29.89 5.46 -15.87
CA LYS A 445 -31.13 5.14 -15.18
C LYS A 445 -32.32 5.89 -15.80
N ASN A 446 -32.11 7.17 -16.09
CA ASN A 446 -33.13 8.02 -16.70
C ASN A 446 -32.99 8.15 -18.22
N LYS A 447 -31.98 7.49 -18.82
CA LYS A 447 -31.60 7.59 -20.23
C LYS A 447 -31.42 9.04 -20.71
N LYS A 448 -30.78 9.86 -19.88
CA LYS A 448 -30.55 11.29 -20.16
C LYS A 448 -29.08 11.60 -20.33
N LEU A 449 -28.84 12.65 -21.10
CA LEU A 449 -27.54 13.28 -21.27
C LEU A 449 -27.66 14.76 -20.94
N SER A 450 -26.75 15.25 -20.09
CA SER A 450 -26.78 16.63 -19.61
C SER A 450 -25.43 17.30 -19.80
N LEU A 451 -25.46 18.51 -20.35
CA LEU A 451 -24.32 19.40 -20.44
C LEU A 451 -24.45 20.51 -19.39
N TYR A 452 -23.38 20.72 -18.64
CA TYR A 452 -23.27 21.72 -17.60
C TYR A 452 -22.18 22.73 -17.95
N LEU A 453 -22.44 23.99 -17.59
CA LEU A 453 -21.42 25.01 -17.44
C LEU A 453 -21.45 25.48 -15.99
N GLY A 454 -20.34 25.32 -15.27
CA GLY A 454 -20.35 25.45 -13.81
C GLY A 454 -21.32 24.48 -13.17
N ARG A 455 -22.35 25.01 -12.51
CA ARG A 455 -23.40 24.22 -11.85
C ARG A 455 -24.71 24.17 -12.64
N ASP A 456 -24.81 24.96 -13.71
CA ASP A 456 -26.05 25.12 -14.44
C ASP A 456 -26.16 24.11 -15.56
N VAL A 457 -27.32 23.45 -15.66
CA VAL A 457 -27.66 22.61 -16.81
C VAL A 457 -28.00 23.53 -17.98
N VAL A 458 -27.16 23.54 -19.00
CA VAL A 458 -27.33 24.41 -20.17
C VAL A 458 -27.91 23.68 -21.37
N TRP A 459 -27.85 22.35 -21.36
CA TRP A 459 -28.55 21.50 -22.32
C TRP A 459 -28.83 20.13 -21.71
N GLN A 460 -29.98 19.55 -22.07
CA GLN A 460 -30.34 18.17 -21.71
C GLN A 460 -31.09 17.51 -22.86
N GLY A 461 -30.77 16.25 -23.13
CA GLY A 461 -31.41 15.44 -24.16
C GLY A 461 -31.44 13.97 -23.81
N ASP A 462 -31.96 13.17 -24.73
CA ASP A 462 -31.97 11.71 -24.60
C ASP A 462 -30.58 11.14 -24.86
N LEU A 463 -30.21 10.11 -24.10
CA LEU A 463 -28.96 9.40 -24.27
C LEU A 463 -29.03 8.53 -25.55
N PRO A 464 -28.17 8.77 -26.57
CA PRO A 464 -28.17 7.96 -27.78
C PRO A 464 -27.85 6.48 -27.47
N ALA A 465 -28.52 5.57 -28.18
CA ALA A 465 -28.30 4.13 -28.01
C ALA A 465 -27.01 3.67 -28.70
N GLY A 466 -26.13 3.04 -27.92
CA GLY A 466 -24.94 2.34 -28.41
C GLY A 466 -23.89 3.21 -29.13
N GLY A 467 -22.83 2.54 -29.57
CA GLY A 467 -21.74 3.12 -30.34
C GLY A 467 -20.63 3.75 -29.48
N LEU A 468 -19.46 3.89 -30.08
CA LEU A 468 -18.31 4.56 -29.48
C LEU A 468 -18.40 6.07 -29.71
N TRP A 469 -18.06 6.85 -28.70
CA TRP A 469 -18.04 8.31 -28.73
C TRP A 469 -16.60 8.82 -28.85
N THR A 470 -16.43 10.03 -29.38
CA THR A 470 -15.12 10.70 -29.41
C THR A 470 -15.27 12.15 -28.95
N VAL A 471 -14.21 12.73 -28.41
CA VAL A 471 -14.12 14.17 -28.14
C VAL A 471 -13.12 14.78 -29.10
N SER A 472 -13.49 15.89 -29.73
CA SER A 472 -12.52 16.73 -30.45
C SER A 472 -12.33 18.05 -29.74
N VAL A 473 -11.08 18.53 -29.75
CA VAL A 473 -10.74 19.88 -29.31
C VAL A 473 -10.19 20.63 -30.51
N LEU A 474 -10.81 21.77 -30.82
CA LEU A 474 -10.46 22.64 -31.93
C LEU A 474 -10.18 24.04 -31.39
N THR A 475 -9.23 24.75 -31.98
CA THR A 475 -8.91 26.13 -31.65
C THR A 475 -8.79 26.96 -32.92
N ARG A 476 -9.25 28.21 -32.90
CA ARG A 476 -9.12 29.15 -34.01
C ARG A 476 -8.43 30.44 -33.56
N GLY A 477 -7.41 30.87 -34.28
CA GLY A 477 -6.60 32.04 -33.96
C GLY A 477 -5.21 31.68 -33.41
N GLU A 478 -4.27 32.62 -33.54
CA GLU A 478 -2.84 32.39 -33.28
C GLU A 478 -2.43 32.57 -31.80
N GLU A 479 -3.31 33.14 -30.97
CA GLU A 479 -3.05 33.56 -29.58
C GLU A 479 -2.92 32.40 -28.57
N PHE A 480 -3.26 31.17 -28.96
CA PHE A 480 -3.24 30.01 -28.06
C PHE A 480 -1.95 29.17 -28.17
N ARG A 481 -0.96 29.61 -28.98
CA ARG A 481 0.29 28.86 -29.23
C ARG A 481 1.11 28.56 -27.98
N GLU A 482 0.98 29.39 -26.95
CA GLU A 482 1.75 29.31 -25.71
C GLU A 482 0.91 28.95 -24.47
N LYS A 483 -0.41 28.69 -24.65
CA LYS A 483 -1.35 28.44 -23.54
C LYS A 483 -2.22 27.21 -23.80
N THR A 484 -2.41 26.39 -22.78
CA THR A 484 -3.24 25.18 -22.85
C THR A 484 -4.72 25.53 -23.07
N PRO A 485 -5.36 25.18 -24.21
CA PRO A 485 -6.73 25.60 -24.51
C PRO A 485 -7.78 25.00 -23.56
N ILE A 486 -7.48 23.85 -22.94
CA ILE A 486 -8.33 23.17 -21.95
C ILE A 486 -7.46 22.64 -20.81
N LYS A 487 -7.85 22.93 -19.57
CA LYS A 487 -7.20 22.40 -18.36
C LYS A 487 -8.03 21.27 -17.76
N ASP A 488 -7.33 20.34 -17.12
CA ASP A 488 -7.88 19.26 -16.28
C ASP A 488 -9.03 18.47 -16.92
N LEU A 489 -8.91 18.16 -18.21
CA LEU A 489 -9.90 17.33 -18.90
C LEU A 489 -9.84 15.90 -18.35
N LYS A 490 -10.96 15.48 -17.76
CA LYS A 490 -11.14 14.16 -17.16
C LYS A 490 -12.33 13.48 -17.79
N ILE A 491 -12.21 12.16 -17.94
CA ILE A 491 -13.27 11.27 -18.36
C ILE A 491 -13.45 10.28 -17.20
N LEU A 492 -14.62 10.31 -16.56
CA LEU A 492 -14.97 9.55 -15.36
C LEU A 492 -16.12 8.59 -15.69
N TYR A 493 -16.15 7.42 -15.06
CA TYR A 493 -17.23 6.44 -15.19
C TYR A 493 -17.84 6.20 -13.79
N LYS A 494 -19.03 6.76 -13.53
CA LYS A 494 -19.71 6.76 -12.23
C LYS A 494 -20.73 5.63 -12.12
N GLY A 495 -20.26 4.47 -11.65
CA GLY A 495 -21.13 3.36 -11.23
C GLY A 495 -20.48 1.97 -11.23
N TYR A 496 -19.22 1.88 -11.66
CA TYR A 496 -18.36 0.73 -11.39
C TYR A 496 -17.76 0.84 -9.97
N LYS A 497 -18.31 0.09 -9.02
CA LYS A 497 -17.74 -0.12 -7.68
C LYS A 497 -16.87 -1.35 -7.62
#